data_AF-A0ABD5WF75-F1
#
_entry.id   AF-A0ABD5WF75-F1
#
_cell.length_a   1.000
_cell.length_b   1.000
_cell.length_c   1.000
_cell.angle_alpha   90.00
_cell.angle_beta   90.00
_cell.angle_gamma   90.00
#
_symmetry.space_group_name_H-M   'P 1'
#
loop_
_entity.id
_entity.type
_entity.pdbx_description
1 polymer ?
#
loop_
_entity_poly.entity_id
_entity_poly.type
_entity_poly.pdbx_seq_one_letter_code
_entity_poly.pdbx_strand_id
1 'polypeptide(L)'
;MKPTVTALDDNRGIRIFDPIENAYFEVETATPVAPDVAACDHFRFPVETAVEFATTALRIPELTSVFLHDDGELTATFDPSDGRLQTDGPRTLEVNIAPTKLYLRVNQPVTIHRDGDVVRLDFDGETVVRVGVRSLHDRPAGTITTTPNPEGAMRAVSLLGSALKTTSPERSFPTLRGHPPLVEVGDEFDVPNGIEPLTPASVSKSRRSTSTSIPSRRSPTTSARR
;
A
#
# COMPACT_ATOMS: atom_id res chain seq x y z
N MET A 1 11.89 6.98 -10.90
CA MET A 1 10.92 8.09 -11.04
C MET A 1 9.70 7.74 -10.17
N LYS A 2 8.95 8.69 -9.61
CA LYS A 2 7.82 8.40 -8.71
C LYS A 2 6.49 8.81 -9.35
N PRO A 3 5.35 8.20 -8.98
CA PRO A 3 4.06 8.68 -9.41
C PRO A 3 3.83 10.14 -9.03
N THR A 4 3.13 10.90 -9.86
CA THR A 4 2.75 12.30 -9.57
C THR A 4 1.25 12.43 -9.46
N VAL A 5 0.80 13.33 -8.59
CA VAL A 5 -0.62 13.65 -8.42
C VAL A 5 -0.83 15.13 -8.71
N THR A 6 -1.78 15.45 -9.56
CA THR A 6 -2.09 16.82 -10.02
C THR A 6 -3.60 17.04 -10.01
N ALA A 7 -4.05 18.28 -9.87
CA ALA A 7 -5.47 18.61 -10.07
C ALA A 7 -5.85 18.40 -11.55
N LEU A 8 -7.12 18.08 -11.80
CA LEU A 8 -7.67 18.08 -13.15
C LEU A 8 -8.06 19.51 -13.56
N ASP A 9 -7.64 19.95 -14.75
CA ASP A 9 -7.83 21.33 -15.22
C ASP A 9 -9.33 21.69 -15.43
N ASP A 10 -10.10 20.76 -15.97
CA ASP A 10 -11.51 20.96 -16.36
C ASP A 10 -12.50 20.10 -15.55
N ASN A 11 -11.98 19.21 -14.69
CA ASN A 11 -12.76 18.19 -14.00
C ASN A 11 -12.56 18.23 -12.49
N ARG A 12 -13.60 17.87 -11.76
CA ARG A 12 -13.58 17.77 -10.31
C ARG A 12 -12.74 16.55 -9.95
N GLY A 13 -11.47 16.71 -9.57
CA GLY A 13 -10.66 15.55 -9.18
C GLY A 13 -9.15 15.75 -9.26
N ILE A 14 -8.47 14.61 -9.18
CA ILE A 14 -7.03 14.50 -9.32
C ILE A 14 -6.67 13.51 -10.43
N ARG A 15 -5.55 13.79 -11.12
CA ARG A 15 -4.89 12.87 -12.03
C ARG A 15 -3.64 12.32 -11.37
N ILE A 16 -3.54 11.00 -11.36
CA ILE A 16 -2.39 10.24 -10.95
C ILE A 16 -1.67 9.79 -12.22
N PHE A 17 -0.39 10.10 -12.33
CA PHE A 17 0.48 9.62 -13.42
C PHE A 17 1.57 8.76 -12.83
N ASP A 18 1.65 7.51 -13.29
CA ASP A 18 2.80 6.64 -13.04
C ASP A 18 3.75 6.73 -14.25
N PRO A 19 4.87 7.46 -14.14
CA PRO A 19 5.81 7.60 -15.24
C PRO A 19 6.55 6.31 -15.57
N ILE A 20 6.56 5.37 -14.63
CA ILE A 20 7.29 4.15 -14.77
C ILE A 20 6.52 3.17 -15.67
N GLU A 21 5.21 3.07 -15.48
CA GLU A 21 4.32 2.28 -16.33
C GLU A 21 3.68 3.10 -17.45
N ASN A 22 4.00 4.40 -17.53
CA ASN A 22 3.41 5.35 -18.46
C ASN A 22 1.87 5.31 -18.45
N ALA A 23 1.29 5.27 -17.26
CA ALA A 23 -0.13 5.07 -17.04
C ALA A 23 -0.76 6.24 -16.29
N TYR A 24 -1.98 6.60 -16.68
CA TYR A 24 -2.76 7.68 -16.07
C TYR A 24 -4.04 7.13 -15.47
N PHE A 25 -4.39 7.65 -14.31
CA PHE A 25 -5.62 7.33 -13.60
C PHE A 25 -6.23 8.58 -13.01
N GLU A 26 -7.55 8.63 -12.95
CA GLU A 26 -8.28 9.76 -12.41
C GLU A 26 -9.11 9.32 -11.22
N VAL A 27 -9.15 10.17 -10.20
CA VAL A 27 -10.09 10.06 -9.11
C VAL A 27 -10.90 11.34 -9.11
N GLU A 28 -12.18 11.22 -9.41
CA GLU A 28 -13.09 12.35 -9.42
C GLU A 28 -13.52 12.72 -8.00
N THR A 29 -13.87 13.98 -7.80
CA THR A 29 -14.34 14.56 -6.53
C THR A 29 -15.67 15.27 -6.75
N ALA A 30 -16.35 15.67 -5.67
CA ALA A 30 -17.64 16.35 -5.76
C ALA A 30 -17.52 17.77 -6.34
N THR A 31 -16.38 18.42 -6.17
CA THR A 31 -16.04 19.80 -6.57
C THR A 31 -14.56 19.86 -6.96
N PRO A 32 -14.08 20.87 -7.69
CA PRO A 32 -12.65 21.01 -7.95
C PRO A 32 -11.83 21.04 -6.65
N VAL A 33 -10.65 20.42 -6.67
CA VAL A 33 -9.75 20.32 -5.52
C VAL A 33 -8.34 20.77 -5.90
N ALA A 34 -7.64 21.35 -4.94
CA ALA A 34 -6.21 21.63 -5.03
C ALA A 34 -5.48 20.66 -4.08
N PRO A 35 -4.81 19.61 -4.59
CA PRO A 35 -4.13 18.65 -3.73
C PRO A 35 -2.86 19.26 -3.12
N ASP A 36 -2.79 19.27 -1.80
CA ASP A 36 -1.59 19.66 -1.06
C ASP A 36 -0.69 18.44 -0.82
N VAL A 37 0.63 18.63 -0.80
CA VAL A 37 1.58 17.55 -0.53
C VAL A 37 1.41 17.07 0.91
N ALA A 38 1.28 15.75 1.09
CA ALA A 38 1.15 15.10 2.39
C ALA A 38 2.37 14.21 2.70
N ALA A 39 2.58 13.90 3.98
CA ALA A 39 3.63 12.99 4.40
C ALA A 39 3.28 11.52 4.08
N CYS A 40 4.22 10.79 3.49
CA CYS A 40 4.02 9.38 3.13
C CYS A 40 3.91 8.46 4.36
N ASP A 41 4.45 8.88 5.51
CA ASP A 41 4.41 8.14 6.78
C ASP A 41 3.02 8.14 7.45
N HIS A 42 2.07 8.91 6.91
CA HIS A 42 0.66 8.82 7.27
C HIS A 42 0.00 7.51 6.83
N PHE A 43 0.65 6.73 5.98
CA PHE A 43 0.14 5.46 5.49
C PHE A 43 0.87 4.30 6.14
N ARG A 44 0.11 3.31 6.61
CA ARG A 44 0.67 2.06 7.14
C ARG A 44 1.36 1.26 6.05
N PHE A 45 0.74 1.21 4.87
CA PHE A 45 1.34 0.61 3.68
C PHE A 45 2.27 1.61 3.01
N PRO A 46 3.42 1.17 2.48
CA PRO A 46 4.36 2.10 1.86
C PRO A 46 3.75 2.75 0.62
N VAL A 47 3.91 4.07 0.52
CA VAL A 47 3.54 4.90 -0.63
C VAL A 47 4.74 5.76 -1.05
N GLU A 48 4.79 6.14 -2.32
CA GLU A 48 5.91 6.91 -2.89
C GLU A 48 5.57 8.40 -3.01
N THR A 49 4.28 8.70 -3.20
CA THR A 49 3.71 10.04 -3.31
C THR A 49 2.43 10.11 -2.49
N ALA A 50 2.24 11.20 -1.75
CA ALA A 50 1.04 11.41 -0.97
C ALA A 50 0.55 12.85 -1.12
N VAL A 51 -0.76 13.02 -1.23
CA VAL A 51 -1.45 14.31 -1.23
C VAL A 51 -2.66 14.27 -0.31
N GLU A 52 -3.17 15.44 0.07
CA GLU A 52 -4.43 15.57 0.78
C GLU A 52 -5.29 16.71 0.23
N PHE A 53 -6.60 16.57 0.35
CA PHE A 53 -7.58 17.58 -0.05
C PHE A 53 -8.92 17.32 0.64
N ALA A 54 -9.78 18.34 0.69
CA ALA A 54 -11.12 18.22 1.24
C ALA A 54 -12.15 17.88 0.15
N THR A 55 -13.07 16.95 0.42
CA THR A 55 -14.20 16.64 -0.46
C THR A 55 -15.31 15.94 0.33
N THR A 56 -16.52 15.87 -0.23
CA THR A 56 -17.67 15.12 0.30
C THR A 56 -17.83 13.74 -0.34
N ALA A 57 -17.17 13.51 -1.49
CA ALA A 57 -17.20 12.23 -2.16
C ALA A 57 -16.00 12.05 -3.10
N LEU A 58 -15.73 10.79 -3.42
CA LEU A 58 -14.83 10.37 -4.48
C LEU A 58 -15.57 9.47 -5.48
N ARG A 59 -15.18 9.53 -6.75
CA ARG A 59 -15.63 8.58 -7.76
C ARG A 59 -14.42 8.03 -8.49
N ILE A 60 -14.38 6.71 -8.59
CA ILE A 60 -13.39 5.99 -9.36
C ILE A 60 -14.08 5.60 -10.67
N PRO A 61 -13.63 6.12 -11.83
CA PRO A 61 -14.30 5.95 -13.12
C PRO A 61 -14.10 4.54 -13.72
N GLU A 62 -14.08 3.52 -12.87
CA GLU A 62 -13.99 2.11 -13.22
C GLU A 62 -14.58 1.23 -12.11
N LEU A 63 -15.04 0.03 -12.47
CA LEU A 63 -15.49 -0.97 -11.50
C LEU A 63 -14.28 -1.71 -10.93
N THR A 64 -13.93 -1.39 -9.68
CA THR A 64 -12.82 -2.02 -8.96
C THR A 64 -13.20 -2.39 -7.53
N SER A 65 -12.58 -3.44 -7.00
CA SER A 65 -12.78 -3.84 -5.61
C SER A 65 -12.03 -2.88 -4.67
N VAL A 66 -12.62 -2.61 -3.51
CA VAL A 66 -12.01 -1.79 -2.47
C VAL A 66 -11.75 -2.66 -1.24
N PHE A 67 -10.51 -2.66 -0.75
CA PHE A 67 -10.07 -3.47 0.38
C PHE A 67 -9.94 -2.57 1.61
N LEU A 68 -10.59 -2.94 2.71
CA LEU A 68 -10.68 -2.13 3.92
C LEU A 68 -9.70 -2.64 4.95
N HIS A 69 -8.74 -1.80 5.31
CA HIS A 69 -7.70 -2.11 6.28
C HIS A 69 -7.89 -1.34 7.59
N ASP A 70 -7.72 -2.05 8.69
CA ASP A 70 -7.61 -1.50 10.06
C ASP A 70 -6.24 -1.84 10.65
N ASP A 71 -5.44 -0.82 10.96
CA ASP A 71 -4.05 -0.98 11.41
C ASP A 71 -3.20 -1.95 10.54
N GLY A 72 -3.52 -2.03 9.24
CA GLY A 72 -2.85 -2.93 8.27
C GLY A 72 -3.44 -4.33 8.15
N GLU A 73 -4.47 -4.67 8.94
CA GLU A 73 -5.23 -5.91 8.80
C GLU A 73 -6.42 -5.72 7.85
N LEU A 74 -6.59 -6.63 6.89
CA LEU A 74 -7.74 -6.64 6.01
C LEU A 74 -8.99 -7.06 6.80
N THR A 75 -9.92 -6.12 6.97
CA THR A 75 -11.15 -6.31 7.75
C THR A 75 -12.39 -6.59 6.88
N ALA A 76 -12.41 -6.07 5.66
CA ALA A 76 -13.52 -6.25 4.73
C ALA A 76 -13.09 -5.98 3.29
N THR A 77 -13.89 -6.45 2.34
CA THR A 77 -13.73 -6.18 0.91
C THR A 77 -15.08 -5.74 0.37
N PHE A 78 -15.09 -4.69 -0.44
CA PHE A 78 -16.20 -4.32 -1.29
C PHE A 78 -15.93 -4.84 -2.70
N ASP A 79 -16.79 -5.72 -3.21
CA ASP A 79 -16.88 -6.03 -4.62
C ASP A 79 -18.01 -5.20 -5.28
N PRO A 80 -17.83 -4.68 -6.50
CA PRO A 80 -18.90 -3.95 -7.19
C PRO A 80 -20.22 -4.73 -7.36
N SER A 81 -20.20 -6.07 -7.25
CA SER A 81 -21.40 -6.90 -7.25
C SER A 81 -22.16 -6.93 -5.92
N ASP A 82 -21.53 -6.53 -4.80
CA ASP A 82 -22.14 -6.48 -3.46
C ASP A 82 -23.12 -5.31 -3.31
N GLY A 83 -23.07 -4.34 -4.23
CA GLY A 83 -23.96 -3.18 -4.26
C GLY A 83 -23.52 -2.05 -3.33
N ARG A 84 -23.40 -2.30 -2.01
CA ARG A 84 -23.03 -1.28 -1.01
C ARG A 84 -22.33 -1.87 0.22
N LEU A 85 -21.33 -1.14 0.73
CA LEU A 85 -20.64 -1.41 1.98
C LEU A 85 -20.49 -0.11 2.78
N GLN A 86 -20.67 -0.15 4.10
CA GLN A 86 -20.48 1.00 4.98
C GLN A 86 -19.46 0.68 6.07
N THR A 87 -18.58 1.63 6.37
CA THR A 87 -17.61 1.50 7.46
C THR A 87 -18.14 2.12 8.75
N ASP A 88 -17.69 1.61 9.89
CA ASP A 88 -18.12 2.08 11.21
C ASP A 88 -17.24 3.22 11.78
N GLY A 89 -16.23 3.68 11.02
CA GLY A 89 -15.25 4.66 11.49
C GLY A 89 -14.11 4.92 10.51
N PRO A 90 -13.00 5.53 10.98
CA PRO A 90 -11.80 5.78 10.19
C PRO A 90 -11.26 4.50 9.57
N ARG A 91 -10.89 4.56 8.29
CA ARG A 91 -10.35 3.40 7.55
C ARG A 91 -9.24 3.79 6.59
N THR A 92 -8.36 2.84 6.33
CA THR A 92 -7.49 2.85 5.16
C THR A 92 -8.16 1.98 4.10
N LEU A 93 -8.42 2.56 2.93
CA LEU A 93 -9.01 1.89 1.80
C LEU A 93 -7.91 1.67 0.76
N GLU A 94 -7.69 0.43 0.37
CA GLU A 94 -6.85 0.09 -0.77
C GLU A 94 -7.74 -0.07 -1.99
N VAL A 95 -7.50 0.76 -3.00
CA VAL A 95 -8.16 0.70 -4.29
C VAL A 95 -7.16 0.16 -5.30
N ASN A 96 -7.51 -0.95 -5.94
CA ASN A 96 -6.68 -1.53 -6.98
C ASN A 96 -6.95 -0.83 -8.29
N ILE A 97 -6.04 0.07 -8.68
CA ILE A 97 -6.09 0.76 -9.96
C ILE A 97 -4.82 0.40 -10.73
N ALA A 98 -4.83 -0.76 -11.40
CA ALA A 98 -3.61 -1.29 -12.02
C ALA A 98 -3.08 -0.35 -13.12
N PRO A 99 -1.75 -0.09 -13.16
CA PRO A 99 -0.65 -0.74 -12.43
C PRO A 99 -0.18 0.06 -11.20
N THR A 100 -1.06 0.80 -10.53
CA THR A 100 -0.76 1.58 -9.32
C THR A 100 -1.54 1.05 -8.11
N LYS A 101 -0.94 1.14 -6.92
CA LYS A 101 -1.65 0.97 -5.65
C LYS A 101 -2.08 2.34 -5.15
N LEU A 102 -3.39 2.49 -4.98
CA LEU A 102 -4.00 3.68 -4.41
C LEU A 102 -4.47 3.36 -2.99
N TYR A 103 -4.01 4.14 -2.03
CA TYR A 103 -4.47 4.08 -0.65
C TYR A 103 -5.19 5.38 -0.31
N LEU A 104 -6.41 5.27 0.22
CA LEU A 104 -7.18 6.39 0.72
C LEU A 104 -7.25 6.26 2.24
N ARG A 105 -6.90 7.32 2.97
CA ARG A 105 -7.10 7.39 4.41
C ARG A 105 -8.12 8.46 4.72
N VAL A 106 -9.19 8.04 5.40
CA VAL A 106 -10.30 8.92 5.79
C VAL A 106 -10.53 8.77 7.30
N ASN A 107 -10.72 9.89 7.98
CA ASN A 107 -10.89 9.94 9.43
C ASN A 107 -12.37 9.85 9.88
N GLN A 108 -13.23 9.29 9.04
CA GLN A 108 -14.67 9.16 9.31
C GLN A 108 -15.26 7.93 8.60
N PRO A 109 -16.51 7.53 8.93
CA PRO A 109 -17.26 6.53 8.17
C PRO A 109 -17.33 6.83 6.68
N VAL A 110 -17.26 5.79 5.86
CA VAL A 110 -17.37 5.86 4.40
C VAL A 110 -18.45 4.91 3.94
N THR A 111 -19.28 5.38 3.01
CA THR A 111 -20.15 4.51 2.23
C THR A 111 -19.52 4.25 0.88
N ILE A 112 -19.28 2.97 0.56
CA ILE A 112 -18.79 2.52 -0.74
C ILE A 112 -19.94 1.86 -1.48
N HIS A 113 -20.19 2.23 -2.73
CA HIS A 113 -21.23 1.61 -3.54
C HIS A 113 -20.94 1.74 -5.03
N ARG A 114 -21.60 0.90 -5.82
CA ARG A 114 -21.59 0.99 -7.27
C ARG A 114 -22.63 2.01 -7.74
N ASP A 115 -22.22 2.89 -8.66
CA ASP A 115 -23.09 3.85 -9.37
C ASP A 115 -22.83 3.67 -10.87
N GLY A 116 -23.69 2.92 -11.57
CA GLY A 116 -23.45 2.55 -12.97
C GLY A 116 -22.14 1.78 -13.15
N ASP A 117 -21.19 2.35 -13.88
CA ASP A 117 -19.87 1.76 -14.14
C ASP A 117 -18.76 2.39 -13.30
N VAL A 118 -19.13 3.14 -12.25
CA VAL A 118 -18.18 3.77 -11.32
C VAL A 118 -18.34 3.23 -9.90
N VAL A 119 -17.25 3.26 -9.13
CA VAL A 119 -17.28 3.05 -7.69
C VAL A 119 -17.29 4.40 -6.99
N ARG A 120 -18.28 4.61 -6.12
CA ARG A 120 -18.43 5.85 -5.35
C ARG A 120 -18.12 5.62 -3.88
N LEU A 121 -17.40 6.58 -3.32
CA LEU A 121 -17.14 6.69 -1.89
C LEU A 121 -17.78 7.99 -1.41
N ASP A 122 -18.85 7.87 -0.63
CA ASP A 122 -19.55 9.01 -0.05
C ASP A 122 -19.20 9.16 1.44
N PHE A 123 -19.07 10.42 1.85
CA PHE A 123 -18.72 10.82 3.20
C PHE A 123 -19.87 11.57 3.88
N ASP A 124 -19.94 11.54 5.22
CA ASP A 124 -20.96 12.25 6.00
C ASP A 124 -20.62 13.74 6.20
N GLY A 125 -20.45 14.43 5.06
CA GLY A 125 -19.97 15.81 5.00
C GLY A 125 -18.53 15.93 4.50
N GLU A 126 -18.06 17.16 4.41
CA GLU A 126 -16.72 17.47 3.89
C GLU A 126 -15.63 16.96 4.83
N THR A 127 -14.62 16.30 4.27
CA THR A 127 -13.49 15.78 5.04
C THR A 127 -12.21 15.79 4.27
N VAL A 128 -11.10 15.79 5.02
CA VAL A 128 -9.77 15.63 4.47
C VAL A 128 -9.57 14.16 4.11
N VAL A 129 -9.43 13.91 2.82
CA VAL A 129 -9.00 12.62 2.27
C VAL A 129 -7.50 12.71 2.04
N ARG A 130 -6.75 11.74 2.56
CA ARG A 130 -5.35 11.55 2.17
C ARG A 130 -5.26 10.47 1.11
N VAL A 131 -4.55 10.77 0.03
CA VAL A 131 -4.34 9.88 -1.10
C VAL A 131 -2.87 9.53 -1.18
N GLY A 132 -2.56 8.25 -1.00
CA GLY A 132 -1.22 7.69 -1.09
C GLY A 132 -1.12 6.81 -2.33
N VAL A 133 -0.05 6.98 -3.10
CA VAL A 133 0.14 6.35 -4.40
C VAL A 133 1.46 5.60 -4.42
N ARG A 134 1.45 4.36 -4.93
CA ARG A 134 2.65 3.56 -5.18
C ARG A 134 2.58 2.88 -6.54
N SER A 135 3.61 3.01 -7.36
CA SER A 135 3.72 2.19 -8.58
C SER A 135 3.88 0.71 -8.21
N LEU A 136 3.20 -0.20 -8.93
CA LEU A 136 3.44 -1.66 -8.78
C LEU A 136 4.73 -2.13 -9.43
N HIS A 137 5.55 -1.20 -9.93
CA HIS A 137 6.64 -1.44 -10.84
C HIS A 137 7.38 -2.79 -10.71
N ASP A 138 7.55 -3.43 -11.87
CA ASP A 138 8.25 -4.70 -12.02
C ASP A 138 9.40 -4.60 -13.05
N ARG A 139 10.00 -3.41 -13.26
CA ARG A 139 11.27 -3.28 -14.03
C ARG A 139 12.45 -2.85 -13.14
N PRO A 140 13.69 -3.21 -13.50
CA PRO A 140 14.87 -2.86 -12.71
C PRO A 140 14.97 -1.35 -12.45
N ALA A 141 15.29 -0.97 -11.21
CA ALA A 141 15.52 0.42 -10.83
C ALA A 141 16.74 1.07 -11.53
N GLY A 142 17.60 0.25 -12.12
CA GLY A 142 18.80 0.63 -12.84
C GLY A 142 19.69 -0.59 -13.09
N THR A 143 20.84 -0.38 -13.72
CA THR A 143 21.87 -1.41 -13.94
C THR A 143 23.06 -1.14 -13.04
N ILE A 144 23.41 -2.09 -12.18
CA ILE A 144 24.66 -2.11 -11.42
C ILE A 144 25.73 -2.72 -12.31
N THR A 145 26.84 -2.00 -12.52
CA THR A 145 28.02 -2.56 -13.16
C THR A 145 28.92 -3.16 -12.07
N THR A 146 29.17 -4.46 -12.12
CA THR A 146 30.08 -5.17 -11.22
C THR A 146 31.42 -5.44 -11.90
N THR A 147 32.46 -5.66 -11.09
CA THR A 147 33.75 -6.17 -11.56
C THR A 147 33.73 -7.71 -11.68
N PRO A 148 34.65 -8.33 -12.45
CA PRO A 148 34.76 -9.80 -12.57
C PRO A 148 35.24 -10.51 -11.29
N ASN A 149 35.73 -9.75 -10.30
CA ASN A 149 36.20 -10.30 -9.04
C ASN A 149 35.03 -10.65 -8.09
N PRO A 150 35.23 -11.60 -7.15
CA PRO A 150 34.18 -11.98 -6.20
C PRO A 150 33.66 -10.83 -5.32
N GLU A 151 34.52 -9.88 -4.96
CA GLU A 151 34.16 -8.76 -4.08
C GLU A 151 33.13 -7.83 -4.73
N GLY A 152 33.30 -7.51 -6.02
CA GLY A 152 32.33 -6.74 -6.79
C GLY A 152 30.99 -7.45 -6.88
N ALA A 153 30.99 -8.75 -7.17
CA ALA A 153 29.77 -9.54 -7.24
C ALA A 153 29.02 -9.55 -5.90
N MET A 154 29.73 -9.73 -4.78
CA MET A 154 29.13 -9.66 -3.44
C MET A 154 28.55 -8.29 -3.12
N ARG A 155 29.24 -7.22 -3.52
CA ARG A 155 28.77 -5.84 -3.33
C ARG A 155 27.50 -5.56 -4.14
N ALA A 156 27.43 -6.02 -5.40
CA ALA A 156 26.24 -5.92 -6.24
C ALA A 156 25.06 -6.71 -5.64
N VAL A 157 25.29 -7.96 -5.23
CA VAL A 157 24.26 -8.81 -4.59
C VAL A 157 23.68 -8.16 -3.33
N SER A 158 24.54 -7.50 -2.53
CA SER A 158 24.11 -6.80 -1.31
C SER A 158 23.15 -5.64 -1.58
N LEU A 159 23.13 -5.10 -2.80
CA LEU A 159 22.26 -4.00 -3.22
C LEU A 159 20.94 -4.47 -3.84
N LEU A 160 20.77 -5.75 -4.18
CA LEU A 160 19.53 -6.25 -4.79
C LEU A 160 18.29 -6.09 -3.88
N GLY A 161 18.52 -6.00 -2.57
CA GLY A 161 17.48 -5.69 -1.59
C GLY A 161 16.83 -4.32 -1.81
N SER A 162 17.46 -3.39 -2.52
CA SER A 162 16.92 -2.06 -2.83
C SER A 162 15.56 -2.10 -3.54
N ALA A 163 15.24 -3.21 -4.19
CA ALA A 163 13.96 -3.39 -4.87
C ALA A 163 12.78 -3.69 -3.95
N LEU A 164 13.01 -4.01 -2.66
CA LEU A 164 11.91 -4.18 -1.72
C LEU A 164 11.32 -2.82 -1.34
N LYS A 165 10.00 -2.73 -1.29
CA LYS A 165 9.29 -1.49 -0.92
C LYS A 165 9.21 -1.26 0.58
N THR A 166 9.51 -2.29 1.37
CA THR A 166 9.55 -2.25 2.83
C THR A 166 10.43 -3.36 3.36
N THR A 167 10.94 -3.20 4.58
CA THR A 167 11.67 -4.24 5.32
C THR A 167 10.76 -4.97 6.33
N SER A 168 9.53 -4.51 6.51
CA SER A 168 8.50 -5.16 7.33
C SER A 168 8.03 -6.50 6.71
N PRO A 169 7.31 -7.39 7.45
CA PRO A 169 6.91 -8.71 6.95
C PRO A 169 6.06 -8.69 5.67
N GLU A 170 5.35 -7.59 5.43
CA GLU A 170 4.56 -7.33 4.22
C GLU A 170 5.44 -7.38 2.96
N ARG A 171 6.77 -7.25 3.07
CA ARG A 171 7.73 -7.46 1.96
C ARG A 171 7.60 -8.82 1.27
N SER A 172 6.92 -9.79 1.90
CA SER A 172 6.62 -11.09 1.29
C SER A 172 5.54 -11.02 0.20
N PHE A 173 4.74 -9.97 0.17
CA PHE A 173 3.70 -9.79 -0.83
C PHE A 173 4.32 -9.51 -2.21
N PRO A 174 3.83 -10.16 -3.30
CA PRO A 174 4.35 -9.95 -4.65
C PRO A 174 4.46 -8.47 -5.04
N THR A 175 3.49 -7.65 -4.64
CA THR A 175 3.39 -6.21 -4.94
C THR A 175 4.33 -5.32 -4.11
N LEU A 176 5.13 -5.91 -3.22
CA LEU A 176 6.12 -5.23 -2.37
C LEU A 176 7.56 -5.68 -2.64
N ARG A 177 7.74 -6.55 -3.65
CA ARG A 177 9.02 -6.99 -4.18
C ARG A 177 9.12 -6.47 -5.60
N GLY A 178 9.73 -5.29 -5.78
CA GLY A 178 10.00 -4.78 -7.12
C GLY A 178 11.05 -5.65 -7.82
N HIS A 179 11.23 -5.40 -9.10
CA HIS A 179 12.26 -6.07 -9.86
C HIS A 179 13.66 -5.59 -9.42
N PRO A 180 14.57 -6.49 -9.03
CA PRO A 180 15.93 -6.12 -8.66
C PRO A 180 16.64 -5.34 -9.76
N PRO A 181 17.64 -4.49 -9.42
CA PRO A 181 18.53 -3.89 -10.40
C PRO A 181 19.11 -4.96 -11.34
N LEU A 182 19.32 -4.59 -12.60
CA LEU A 182 20.08 -5.42 -13.53
C LEU A 182 21.54 -5.45 -13.05
N VAL A 183 22.25 -6.55 -13.28
CA VAL A 183 23.68 -6.64 -12.99
C VAL A 183 24.40 -7.00 -14.28
N GLU A 184 25.40 -6.21 -14.65
CA GLU A 184 26.30 -6.48 -15.77
C GLU A 184 27.75 -6.45 -15.32
N VAL A 185 28.64 -7.12 -16.06
CA VAL A 185 30.07 -7.13 -15.74
C VAL A 185 30.78 -6.07 -16.58
N GLY A 186 31.56 -5.22 -15.92
CA GLY A 186 32.40 -4.19 -16.54
C GLY A 186 33.76 -4.08 -15.85
N ASP A 187 34.52 -3.04 -16.21
CA ASP A 187 35.89 -2.85 -15.72
C ASP A 187 35.94 -2.27 -14.30
N GLU A 188 34.92 -1.49 -13.92
CA GLU A 188 34.81 -0.82 -12.62
C GLU A 188 33.43 -1.04 -12.00
N PHE A 189 33.35 -0.89 -10.67
CA PHE A 189 32.10 -1.02 -9.94
C PHE A 189 31.33 0.32 -9.95
N ASP A 190 30.14 0.33 -10.53
CA ASP A 190 29.28 1.51 -10.61
C ASP A 190 27.83 1.20 -10.19
N VAL A 191 27.21 2.17 -9.50
CA VAL A 191 25.84 2.05 -8.99
C VAL A 191 25.06 3.32 -9.32
N PRO A 192 23.97 3.23 -10.10
CA PRO A 192 23.11 4.36 -10.37
C PRO A 192 22.52 5.00 -9.10
N ASN A 193 22.34 6.32 -9.14
CA ASN A 193 21.66 7.07 -8.09
C ASN A 193 20.27 6.47 -7.80
N GLY A 194 19.96 6.25 -6.52
CA GLY A 194 18.69 5.68 -6.06
C GLY A 194 18.70 4.16 -5.81
N ILE A 195 19.83 3.48 -6.04
CA ILE A 195 20.05 2.10 -5.58
C ILE A 195 20.88 2.13 -4.30
N GLU A 196 20.20 1.99 -3.17
CA GLU A 196 20.82 2.02 -1.84
C GLU A 196 20.39 0.80 -1.01
N PRO A 197 21.23 0.34 -0.07
CA PRO A 197 20.82 -0.71 0.86
C PRO A 197 19.59 -0.28 1.66
N LEU A 198 18.59 -1.16 1.75
CA LEU A 198 17.46 -0.90 2.63
C LEU A 198 17.90 -0.94 4.09
N THR A 199 17.50 0.09 4.84
CA THR A 199 17.68 0.09 6.29
C THR A 199 16.62 -0.81 6.93
N PRO A 200 17.01 -1.78 7.77
CA PRO A 200 16.04 -2.66 8.43
C PRO A 200 15.10 -1.85 9.33
N ALA A 201 13.79 -2.10 9.21
CA ALA A 201 12.78 -1.49 10.04
C ALA A 201 12.97 -1.91 11.50
N SER A 202 12.82 -0.95 12.41
CA SER A 202 12.82 -1.18 13.85
C SER A 202 11.68 -2.14 14.22
N VAL A 203 12.00 -3.33 14.70
CA VAL A 203 11.01 -4.31 15.13
C VAL A 203 10.55 -3.97 16.55
N SER A 204 9.37 -3.35 16.69
CA SER A 204 8.70 -3.25 18.00
C SER A 204 8.05 -4.61 18.32
N LYS A 205 8.65 -5.36 19.25
CA LYS A 205 8.02 -6.59 19.77
C LYS A 205 6.99 -6.21 20.84
N SER A 206 5.72 -6.16 20.47
CA SER A 206 4.63 -6.21 21.45
C SER A 206 4.63 -7.60 22.11
N ARG A 207 5.12 -7.70 23.35
CA ARG A 207 5.01 -8.93 24.15
C ARG A 207 3.54 -9.12 24.53
N ARG A 208 2.81 -10.00 23.83
CA ARG A 208 1.54 -10.52 24.37
C ARG A 208 1.87 -11.45 25.54
N SER A 209 1.50 -11.04 26.75
CA SER A 209 1.46 -11.92 27.91
C SER A 209 0.23 -12.83 27.79
N THR A 210 0.43 -14.06 27.30
CA THR A 210 -0.62 -15.08 27.39
C THR A 210 -0.55 -15.73 28.77
N SER A 211 -1.43 -15.33 29.70
CA SER A 211 -1.66 -16.09 30.93
C SER A 211 -2.53 -17.31 30.61
N THR A 212 -1.91 -18.44 30.31
CA THR A 212 -2.63 -19.71 30.18
C THR A 212 -2.79 -20.32 31.58
N SER A 213 -3.97 -20.16 32.19
CA SER A 213 -4.33 -20.93 33.38
C SER A 213 -4.67 -22.37 32.99
N ILE A 214 -3.88 -23.34 33.44
CA ILE A 214 -4.11 -24.77 33.25
C ILE A 214 -5.16 -25.23 34.28
N PRO A 215 -6.31 -25.82 33.89
CA PRO A 215 -7.28 -26.34 34.85
C PRO A 215 -6.79 -27.66 35.49
N SER A 216 -6.92 -27.78 36.82
CA SER A 216 -6.51 -28.96 37.58
C SER A 216 -7.39 -30.18 37.29
N ARG A 217 -6.77 -31.31 36.94
CA ARG A 217 -7.42 -32.62 36.80
C ARG A 217 -8.07 -33.06 38.12
N ARG A 218 -9.39 -33.36 38.09
CA ARG A 218 -10.06 -34.12 39.16
C ARG A 218 -9.76 -35.61 38.99
N SER A 219 -9.41 -36.27 40.08
CA SER A 219 -9.19 -37.72 40.16
C SER A 219 -10.51 -38.49 40.11
N PRO A 220 -10.61 -39.64 39.41
CA PRO A 220 -11.82 -40.46 39.41
C PRO A 220 -11.89 -41.36 40.66
N THR A 221 -13.07 -41.37 41.28
CA THR A 221 -13.47 -42.23 42.40
C THR A 221 -13.78 -43.64 41.93
N THR A 222 -13.08 -44.63 42.48
CA THR A 222 -13.32 -46.06 42.27
C THR A 222 -14.60 -46.50 43.02
N SER A 223 -15.56 -47.09 42.30
CA SER A 223 -16.68 -47.83 42.90
C SER A 223 -16.70 -49.25 42.33
N ALA A 224 -16.30 -50.21 43.16
CA ALA A 224 -16.41 -51.65 42.88
C ALA A 224 -17.87 -52.12 43.06
N ARG A 225 -18.37 -52.94 42.15
CA ARG A 225 -19.59 -53.73 42.32
C ARG A 225 -19.24 -55.21 42.31
N ARG A 226 -19.80 -55.93 43.28
CA ARG A 226 -19.93 -57.40 43.33
C ARG A 226 -20.86 -57.90 42.24
#